data_AF-A0A0R3WHF6-F1
#
_entry.id   AF-A0A0R3WHF6-F1
#
_cell.length_a   1.000
_cell.length_b   1.000
_cell.length_c   1.000
_cell.angle_alpha   90.00
_cell.angle_beta   90.00
_cell.angle_gamma   90.00
#
_symmetry.space_group_name_H-M   'P 1'
#
loop_
_entity.id
_entity.type
_entity.pdbx_description
1 polymer ?
#
loop_
_entity_poly.entity_id
_entity_poly.type
_entity_poly.pdbx_seq_one_letter_code
_entity_poly.pdbx_strand_id
1 'polypeptide(L)' 'LQEFFNCKQLNSSINPDEALAYGAAFLASNLADYKLKKVKYLVPLSLDVKTAGDVMTTLIERN' A
#
# COMPACT_ATOMS: atom_id res chain seq x y z
N LEU A 1 -9.37 -11.75 -13.29
CA LEU A 1 -7.97 -11.28 -13.12
C LEU A 1 -7.06 -11.78 -14.23
N GLN A 2 -6.99 -13.09 -14.48
CA GLN A 2 -6.24 -13.63 -15.63
C GLN A 2 -6.63 -12.95 -16.94
N GLU A 3 -7.93 -12.89 -17.27
CA GLU A 3 -8.43 -12.21 -18.48
C GLU A 3 -8.11 -10.71 -18.53
N PHE A 4 -8.11 -10.02 -17.38
CA PHE A 4 -7.75 -8.60 -17.30
C PHE A 4 -6.24 -8.34 -17.50
N PHE A 5 -5.40 -9.34 -17.20
CA PHE A 5 -3.94 -9.29 -17.35
C PHE A 5 -3.44 -10.22 -18.46
N ASN A 6 -4.14 -10.28 -19.60
CA ASN A 6 -3.74 -11.04 -20.80
C ASN A 6 -3.46 -12.53 -20.54
N CYS A 7 -4.33 -13.17 -19.77
CA CYS A 7 -4.26 -14.59 -19.39
C CYS A 7 -2.99 -15.00 -18.65
N LYS A 8 -2.27 -14.05 -18.03
CA LYS A 8 -1.07 -14.36 -17.24
C LYS A 8 -1.41 -15.17 -16.00
N GLN A 9 -0.66 -16.26 -15.74
CA GLN A 9 -0.88 -17.11 -14.57
C GLN A 9 -0.80 -16.30 -13.26
N LEU A 10 -1.75 -16.58 -12.37
CA LEU A 10 -1.77 -16.00 -11.02
C LEU A 10 -0.70 -16.72 -10.18
N ASN A 11 0.02 -15.95 -9.36
CA ASN A 11 0.95 -16.55 -8.42
C ASN A 11 0.18 -17.07 -7.19
N SER A 12 0.23 -18.37 -6.95
CA SER A 12 -0.35 -19.05 -5.79
C SER A 12 0.70 -19.85 -5.01
N SER A 13 1.97 -19.44 -5.06
CA SER A 13 3.07 -20.17 -4.42
C SER A 13 3.15 -19.97 -2.90
N ILE A 14 2.38 -19.03 -2.33
CA ILE A 14 2.39 -18.69 -0.90
C ILE A 14 0.94 -18.75 -0.40
N ASN A 15 0.75 -19.26 0.82
CA ASN A 15 -0.54 -19.25 1.48
C ASN A 15 -1.01 -17.78 1.70
N PRO A 16 -2.18 -17.37 1.16
CA PRO A 16 -2.67 -16.00 1.29
C PRO A 16 -2.85 -15.56 2.74
N ASP A 17 -3.24 -16.48 3.65
CA ASP A 17 -3.47 -16.17 5.06
C ASP A 17 -2.16 -15.86 5.79
N GLU A 18 -1.07 -16.53 5.41
CA GLU A 18 0.26 -16.36 6.02
C GLU A 18 1.07 -15.24 5.37
N ALA A 19 0.81 -14.93 4.09
CA ALA A 19 1.55 -13.91 3.33
C ALA A 19 1.49 -12.53 4.01
N LEU A 20 0.33 -12.17 4.58
CA LEU A 20 0.15 -10.91 5.29
C LEU A 20 1.01 -10.85 6.57
N ALA A 21 0.99 -11.91 7.38
CA ALA A 21 1.75 -11.97 8.63
C ALA A 21 3.26 -11.99 8.37
N TYR A 22 3.71 -12.75 7.36
CA TYR A 22 5.12 -12.82 6.96
C TYR A 22 5.63 -11.45 6.48
N GLY A 23 4.86 -10.75 5.65
CA GLY A 23 5.19 -9.41 5.18
C GLY A 23 5.33 -8.40 6.33
N ALA A 24 4.41 -8.44 7.29
CA ALA A 24 4.47 -7.59 8.48
C ALA A 24 5.72 -7.89 9.34
N ALA A 25 6.02 -9.16 9.61
CA ALA A 25 7.20 -9.57 10.37
C ALA A 25 8.51 -9.17 9.66
N PHE A 26 8.56 -9.28 8.33
CA PHE A 26 9.69 -8.84 7.53
C PHE A 26 9.89 -7.31 7.64
N LEU A 27 8.82 -6.52 7.52
CA LEU A 27 8.90 -5.06 7.67
C LEU A 27 9.35 -4.66 9.08
N ALA A 28 8.83 -5.32 10.13
CA ALA A 28 9.22 -5.10 11.51
C ALA A 28 10.70 -5.45 11.76
N SER A 29 11.18 -6.56 11.21
CA SER A 29 12.58 -6.95 11.28
C SER A 29 13.50 -5.95 10.58
N ASN A 30 13.14 -5.47 9.38
CA ASN A 30 13.93 -4.43 8.69
C ASN A 30 13.99 -3.11 9.46
N LEU A 31 12.93 -2.77 10.21
CA LEU A 31 12.91 -1.59 11.07
C LEU A 31 13.84 -1.74 12.28
N ALA A 32 13.92 -2.95 12.85
CA ALA A 32 14.78 -3.25 14.00
C ALA A 32 16.29 -3.28 13.64
N ASP A 33 16.62 -3.77 12.45
CA ASP A 33 18.01 -4.03 12.03
C ASP A 33 18.66 -2.88 11.24
N TYR A 34 18.00 -1.71 11.14
CA TYR A 34 18.38 -0.52 10.35
C TYR A 34 18.69 -0.78 8.85
N LYS A 35 18.47 -1.99 8.35
CA LYS A 35 18.58 -2.38 6.94
C LYS A 35 17.25 -2.10 6.25
N LEU A 36 16.94 -0.83 6.04
CA LEU A 36 15.71 -0.46 5.34
C LEU A 36 15.83 -0.79 3.84
N LYS A 37 15.30 -1.93 3.41
CA LYS A 37 14.84 -2.05 2.01
C LYS A 37 13.82 -0.94 1.79
N LYS A 38 14.03 -0.12 0.75
CA LYS A 38 13.25 1.10 0.51
C LYS A 38 11.82 0.72 0.09
N VAL A 39 10.89 0.75 1.04
CA VAL A 39 9.45 0.62 0.80
C VAL A 39 8.85 2.02 0.78
N LYS A 40 8.10 2.35 -0.27
CA LYS A 40 7.38 3.61 -0.39
C LYS A 40 5.91 3.37 -0.05
N TYR A 41 5.40 4.12 0.92
CA TYR A 41 3.97 4.13 1.26
C TYR A 41 3.26 5.25 0.51
N LEU A 42 2.00 5.02 0.16
CA LEU A 42 1.11 5.91 -0.58
C LEU A 42 -0.20 6.01 0.20
N VAL A 43 -0.84 7.18 0.20
CA VAL A 43 -2.13 7.41 0.85
C VAL A 43 -3.25 7.06 -0.14
N PRO A 44 -4.24 6.24 0.25
CA PRO A 44 -5.28 5.79 -0.68
C PRO A 44 -6.29 6.89 -1.05
N LEU A 45 -6.39 7.94 -0.24
CA LEU A 45 -7.37 9.02 -0.37
C LEU A 45 -6.68 10.38 -0.30
N SER A 46 -7.30 11.37 -0.95
CA SER A 46 -6.90 12.75 -0.79
C SER A 46 -7.20 13.23 0.63
N LEU A 47 -6.33 14.07 1.15
CA LEU A 47 -6.53 14.74 2.43
C LEU A 47 -6.86 16.20 2.16
N ASP A 48 -8.08 16.56 2.51
CA ASP A 48 -8.64 17.87 2.20
C ASP A 48 -8.95 18.66 3.47
N VAL A 49 -8.87 19.99 3.37
CA VAL A 49 -9.30 20.90 4.42
C VAL A 49 -10.55 21.65 3.99
N LYS A 50 -11.49 21.83 4.92
CA LYS A 50 -12.70 22.61 4.71
C LYS A 50 -12.39 24.09 4.93
N THR A 51 -12.58 24.92 3.91
CA THR A 51 -12.43 26.38 4.00
C THR A 51 -13.79 27.07 4.13
N ALA A 52 -13.78 28.35 4.56
CA ALA A 52 -14.98 29.16 4.65
C ALA A 52 -15.65 29.26 3.26
N GLY A 53 -16.97 29.01 3.20
CA GLY A 53 -17.70 28.88 1.93
C GLY A 53 -17.99 27.43 1.50
N ASP A 54 -17.76 26.44 2.39
CA ASP A 54 -18.04 25.02 2.15
C ASP A 54 -17.24 24.40 0.99
N VAL A 55 -16.13 25.05 0.62
CA VAL A 55 -15.19 24.56 -0.38
C VAL A 55 -14.19 23.62 0.28
N MET A 56 -13.98 22.47 -0.34
CA MET A 56 -12.99 21.49 0.07
C MET A 56 -11.72 21.73 -0.75
N THR A 57 -10.59 21.98 -0.08
CA THR A 57 -9.30 22.23 -0.72
C THR A 57 -8.36 21.06 -0.45
N THR A 58 -7.92 20.39 -1.52
CA THR A 58 -6.99 19.25 -1.42
C THR A 58 -5.58 19.72 -1.07
N LEU A 59 -5.03 19.16 0.01
CA LEU A 59 -3.68 19.43 0.47
C LEU A 59 -2.72 18.30 0.08
N ILE A 60 -3.20 17.06 0.16
CA ILE A 60 -2.43 15.87 -0.23
C ILE A 60 -3.30 15.09 -1.21
N GLU A 61 -2.79 14.89 -2.41
CA GLU A 61 -3.44 14.07 -3.43
C GLU A 61 -3.38 12.59 -3.04
N ARG A 62 -4.39 11.83 -3.48
CA ARG A 62 -4.35 10.35 -3.39
C ARG A 62 -3.13 9.83 -4.18
N ASN A 63 -2.60 8.68 -3.75
CA ASN A 63 -1.33 8.05 -4.16
C ASN A 63 -0.15 8.51 -3.30
#